data_AF-A0AA40D0P9-F1
#
_entry.id   AF-A0AA40D0P9-F1
#
_cell.length_a   1.000
_cell.length_b   1.000
_cell.length_c   1.000
_cell.angle_alpha   90.00
_cell.angle_beta   90.00
_cell.angle_gamma   90.00
#
_symmetry.space_group_name_H-M   'P 1'
#
loop_
_entity.id
_entity.type
_entity.pdbx_description
1 polymer ?
#
loop_
_entity_poly.entity_id
_entity_poly.type
_entity_poly.pdbx_seq_one_letter_code
_entity_poly.pdbx_strand_id
1 'polypeptide(L)'
;MSDILTQLQDAIDILVQQMYAGLMYTHTRHPYGDIPSQPHDADRDINNPSASTGGATENGPGNNGAAGDRPRSPPPDPNFAVTQHEIASDIIMNMARINALADRLPGIGFSEQEQLARLAELDRELRAEQEKLDEAKEEKDRLLSLLDERIMKARRP
;
A
#
# COMPACT_ATOMS: atom_id res chain seq x y z
N MET A 1 11.92 -11.43 -9.33
CA MET A 1 11.60 -10.21 -8.56
C MET A 1 10.69 -9.31 -9.40
N SER A 2 9.46 -9.76 -9.68
CA SER A 2 8.42 -8.98 -10.40
C SER A 2 7.56 -8.13 -9.45
N ASP A 3 7.78 -8.28 -8.15
CA ASP A 3 6.88 -7.81 -7.11
C ASP A 3 6.96 -6.30 -6.87
N ILE A 4 8.03 -5.62 -7.31
CA ILE A 4 8.18 -4.16 -7.12
C ILE A 4 7.14 -3.37 -7.94
N LEU A 5 6.82 -3.85 -9.15
CA LEU A 5 5.78 -3.22 -9.98
C LEU A 5 4.39 -3.40 -9.36
N THR A 6 4.09 -4.58 -8.81
CA THR A 6 2.84 -4.84 -8.09
C THR A 6 2.77 -4.02 -6.80
N GLN A 7 3.85 -3.95 -6.03
CA GLN A 7 3.93 -3.11 -4.83
C GLN A 7 3.73 -1.62 -5.14
N LEU A 8 4.22 -1.14 -6.29
CA LEU A 8 4.00 0.24 -6.73
C LEU A 8 2.52 0.48 -7.10
N GLN A 9 1.88 -0.49 -7.76
CA GLN A 9 0.43 -0.43 -8.04
C GLN A 9 -0.37 -0.38 -6.74
N ASP A 10 -0.11 -1.29 -5.80
CA ASP A 10 -0.78 -1.31 -4.49
C ASP A 10 -0.56 0.00 -3.71
N ALA A 11 0.66 0.55 -3.74
CA ALA A 11 0.98 1.81 -3.06
C ALA A 11 0.23 3.01 -3.66
N ILE A 12 0.06 3.06 -4.98
CA ILE A 12 -0.71 4.10 -5.66
C ILE A 12 -2.20 3.96 -5.34
N ASP A 13 -2.74 2.74 -5.33
CA ASP A 13 -4.15 2.50 -4.99
C ASP A 13 -4.45 2.94 -3.55
N ILE A 14 -3.56 2.61 -2.61
CA ILE A 14 -3.65 3.07 -1.22
C ILE A 14 -3.59 4.61 -1.14
N LEU A 15 -2.69 5.25 -1.89
CA LEU A 15 -2.58 6.71 -1.92
C LEU A 15 -3.89 7.36 -2.39
N VAL A 16 -4.48 6.87 -3.47
CA VAL A 16 -5.75 7.40 -4.00
C VAL A 16 -6.89 7.21 -2.99
N GLN A 17 -6.96 6.03 -2.36
CA GLN A 17 -7.94 5.74 -1.31
C GLN A 17 -7.81 6.73 -0.13
N GLN A 18 -6.57 7.00 0.30
CA GLN A 18 -6.27 7.92 1.39
C GLN A 18 -6.58 9.38 1.03
N MET A 19 -6.27 9.82 -0.20
CA MET A 19 -6.64 11.15 -0.68
C MET A 19 -8.16 11.36 -0.69
N TYR A 20 -8.91 10.36 -1.19
CA TYR A 20 -10.37 10.41 -1.18
C TYR A 20 -10.92 10.45 0.26
N ALA A 21 -10.40 9.59 1.15
CA ALA A 21 -10.79 9.59 2.56
C ALA A 21 -10.49 10.93 3.24
N GLY A 22 -9.33 11.54 2.96
CA GLY A 22 -8.96 12.86 3.49
C GLY A 22 -9.87 13.99 3.00
N LEU A 23 -10.27 13.96 1.73
CA LEU A 23 -11.25 14.90 1.19
C LEU A 23 -12.63 14.72 1.84
N MET A 24 -13.09 13.49 2.00
CA MET A 24 -14.37 13.19 2.66
C MET A 24 -14.35 13.58 4.14
N TYR A 25 -13.24 13.36 4.84
CA TYR A 25 -13.04 13.81 6.22
C TYR A 25 -13.13 15.34 6.33
N THR A 26 -12.44 16.05 5.44
CA THR A 26 -12.49 17.52 5.37
C THR A 26 -13.90 18.03 5.07
N HIS A 27 -14.61 17.39 4.15
CA HIS A 27 -15.97 17.79 3.77
C HIS A 27 -17.00 17.55 4.87
N THR A 28 -16.83 16.50 5.68
CA THR A 28 -17.84 16.08 6.65
C THR A 28 -17.57 16.55 8.07
N ARG A 29 -16.31 16.77 8.45
CA ARG A 29 -15.90 17.04 9.84
C ARG A 29 -15.24 18.39 10.08
N HIS A 30 -15.19 19.26 9.06
CA HIS A 30 -14.63 20.60 9.23
C HIS A 30 -15.36 21.40 10.34
N PRO A 31 -14.65 22.26 11.09
CA PRO A 31 -15.30 23.18 12.01
C PRO A 31 -16.17 24.19 11.24
N TYR A 32 -17.23 24.68 11.89
CA TYR A 32 -18.04 25.76 11.35
C TYR A 32 -17.22 27.06 11.25
N GLY A 33 -17.44 27.84 10.20
CA GLY A 33 -16.77 29.12 10.02
C GLY A 33 -17.29 30.18 10.99
N ASP A 34 -16.39 31.00 11.53
CA ASP A 34 -16.77 32.13 12.38
C ASP A 34 -17.15 33.34 11.54
N ILE A 35 -18.44 33.71 11.57
CA ILE A 35 -18.93 34.95 10.95
C ILE A 35 -19.08 36.01 12.04
N PRO A 36 -18.45 37.19 11.90
CA PRO A 36 -18.62 38.29 12.85
C PRO A 36 -20.11 38.62 13.03
N SER A 37 -20.54 38.77 14.29
CA SER A 37 -21.92 39.11 14.70
C SER A 37 -22.98 37.99 14.63
N GLN A 38 -22.60 36.73 14.41
CA GLN A 38 -23.51 35.59 14.54
C GLN A 38 -23.10 34.65 15.70
N PRO A 39 -24.05 34.09 16.47
CA PRO A 39 -23.74 33.11 17.51
C PRO A 39 -23.14 31.84 16.87
N HIS A 40 -22.14 31.25 17.52
CA HIS A 40 -21.39 30.12 17.01
C HIS A 40 -22.28 28.86 17.00
N ASP A 41 -22.56 28.31 15.82
CA ASP A 41 -23.47 27.16 15.65
C ASP A 41 -22.98 25.88 16.36
N ALA A 42 -21.68 25.74 16.67
CA ALA A 42 -21.18 24.57 17.41
C ALA A 42 -21.77 24.47 18.83
N ASP A 43 -22.11 25.60 19.44
CA ASP A 43 -22.72 25.63 20.78
C ASP A 43 -24.17 25.09 20.74
N ARG A 44 -24.79 25.04 19.55
CA ARG A 44 -26.14 24.52 19.32
C ARG A 44 -26.17 22.99 19.19
N ASP A 45 -25.14 22.39 18.58
CA ASP A 45 -25.02 20.94 18.42
C ASP A 45 -24.50 20.25 19.69
N ILE A 46 -23.60 20.89 20.45
CA ILE A 46 -23.05 20.37 21.71
C ILE A 46 -24.14 20.28 22.80
N ASN A 47 -25.06 21.25 22.83
CA ASN A 47 -26.11 21.34 23.86
C ASN A 47 -27.39 20.54 23.53
N ASN A 48 -27.47 19.88 22.36
CA ASN A 48 -28.60 19.02 22.00
C ASN A 48 -28.16 17.64 21.47
N PRO A 49 -27.72 16.72 22.36
CA PRO A 49 -27.34 15.36 21.97
C PRO A 49 -28.53 14.47 21.54
N SER A 50 -29.76 14.98 21.60
CA SER A 50 -30.97 14.23 21.21
C SER A 50 -31.13 14.10 19.69
N ALA A 51 -30.37 14.84 18.88
CA ALA A 51 -30.44 14.76 17.42
C ALA A 51 -29.58 13.63 16.80
N SER A 52 -28.67 13.01 17.57
CA SER A 52 -27.70 12.02 17.07
C SER A 52 -28.11 10.55 17.26
N THR A 53 -29.17 10.26 18.00
CA THR A 53 -29.62 8.87 18.22
C THR A 53 -30.86 8.57 17.39
N GLY A 54 -30.68 7.81 16.31
CA GLY A 54 -31.79 7.28 15.53
C GLY A 54 -32.70 6.40 16.39
N GLY A 55 -33.83 6.95 16.79
CA GLY A 55 -34.95 6.23 17.37
C GLY A 55 -36.24 6.76 16.77
N ALA A 56 -36.89 5.95 15.93
CA ALA A 56 -38.22 6.22 15.45
C ALA A 56 -39.18 6.33 16.65
N THR A 57 -39.84 7.46 16.80
CA THR A 57 -41.09 7.52 17.58
C THR A 57 -41.98 8.61 17.01
N GLU A 58 -43.10 8.16 16.46
CA GLU A 58 -44.21 8.96 15.98
C GLU A 58 -44.89 9.77 17.10
N ASN A 59 -45.45 10.91 16.68
CA ASN A 59 -46.61 11.64 17.20
C ASN A 59 -46.48 12.58 18.42
N GLY A 60 -46.70 13.88 18.15
CA GLY A 60 -47.12 14.89 19.13
C GLY A 60 -46.85 16.34 18.67
N PRO A 61 -47.85 17.24 18.55
CA PRO A 61 -47.79 18.37 17.62
C PRO A 61 -47.28 19.68 18.24
N GLY A 62 -46.56 20.47 17.44
CA GLY A 62 -46.42 21.91 17.66
C GLY A 62 -45.02 22.46 17.45
N ASN A 63 -44.68 22.79 16.21
CA ASN A 63 -44.53 24.17 15.73
C ASN A 63 -43.58 24.18 14.52
N ASN A 64 -44.14 24.47 13.35
CA ASN A 64 -43.45 24.48 12.07
C ASN A 64 -42.51 25.69 11.97
N GLY A 65 -41.24 25.41 11.67
CA GLY A 65 -40.25 26.42 11.30
C GLY A 65 -39.12 25.81 10.47
N ALA A 66 -39.41 25.48 9.21
CA ALA A 66 -38.45 25.35 8.11
C ALA A 66 -37.09 24.69 8.41
N ALA A 67 -37.08 23.45 8.90
CA ALA A 67 -35.91 22.59 8.80
C ALA A 67 -36.16 21.62 7.63
N GLY A 68 -35.94 22.10 6.41
CA GLY A 68 -35.77 21.21 5.27
C GLY A 68 -34.74 20.15 5.63
N ASP A 69 -34.99 18.93 5.16
CA ASP A 69 -34.18 17.72 5.28
C ASP A 69 -32.69 17.99 5.01
N ARG A 70 -32.00 18.58 6.00
CA ARG A 70 -30.55 18.85 5.90
C ARG A 70 -29.91 17.47 6.04
N PRO A 71 -29.12 17.02 5.05
CA PRO A 71 -28.39 15.77 5.20
C PRO A 71 -27.62 15.84 6.52
N ARG A 72 -27.90 14.88 7.42
CA ARG A 72 -27.31 14.81 8.76
C ARG A 72 -25.81 14.59 8.64
N SER A 73 -25.05 15.67 8.50
CA SER A 73 -23.59 15.63 8.60
C SER A 73 -23.23 15.25 10.03
N PRO A 74 -22.23 14.36 10.24
CA PRO A 74 -21.73 14.09 11.57
C PRO A 74 -21.25 15.39 12.23
N PRO A 75 -21.30 15.48 13.58
CA PRO A 75 -20.84 16.67 14.28
C PRO A 75 -19.36 16.95 13.97
N PRO A 76 -18.94 18.23 13.97
CA PRO A 76 -17.55 18.61 13.73
C PRO A 76 -16.59 17.92 14.70
N ASP A 77 -15.39 17.62 14.22
CA ASP A 77 -14.35 17.01 15.04
C ASP A 77 -13.61 18.08 15.87
N PRO A 78 -13.59 18.01 17.20
CA PRO A 78 -12.85 18.97 18.02
C PRO A 78 -11.34 18.92 17.76
N ASN A 79 -10.83 17.78 17.27
CA ASN A 79 -9.42 17.58 16.95
C ASN A 79 -9.15 17.66 15.44
N PHE A 80 -10.06 18.27 14.66
CA PHE A 80 -9.99 18.33 13.20
C PHE A 80 -8.60 18.71 12.65
N ALA A 81 -8.00 19.76 13.19
CA ALA A 81 -6.69 20.24 12.74
C ALA A 81 -5.56 19.22 12.97
N VAL A 82 -5.61 18.47 14.09
CA VAL A 82 -4.63 17.43 14.41
C VAL A 82 -4.79 16.27 13.45
N THR A 83 -6.01 15.76 13.29
CA THR A 83 -6.30 14.64 12.38
C THR A 83 -6.03 15.01 10.92
N GLN A 84 -6.32 16.25 10.49
CA GLN A 84 -5.95 16.74 9.16
C GLN A 84 -4.43 16.72 8.96
N HIS A 85 -3.66 17.11 9.97
CA HIS A 85 -2.21 17.07 9.91
C HIS A 85 -1.66 15.64 9.85
N GLU A 86 -2.24 14.71 10.60
CA GLU A 86 -1.89 13.28 10.54
C GLU A 86 -2.15 12.68 9.15
N ILE A 87 -3.33 12.94 8.58
CA ILE A 87 -3.68 12.50 7.22
C ILE A 87 -2.69 13.06 6.19
N ALA A 88 -2.37 14.36 6.28
CA ALA A 88 -1.40 14.98 5.38
C ALA A 88 0.01 14.38 5.53
N SER A 89 0.45 14.11 6.76
CA SER A 89 1.74 13.47 7.02
C SER A 89 1.81 12.07 6.42
N ASP A 90 0.76 11.26 6.58
CA ASP A 90 0.72 9.90 6.03
C ASP A 90 0.73 9.90 4.49
N ILE A 91 -0.01 10.82 3.86
CA ILE A 91 0.02 11.00 2.40
C ILE A 91 1.44 11.34 1.91
N ILE A 92 2.15 12.25 2.60
CA ILE A 92 3.52 12.62 2.24
C ILE A 92 4.47 11.43 2.42
N MET A 93 4.34 10.68 3.50
CA MET A 93 5.16 9.50 3.77
C MET A 93 4.94 8.40 2.71
N ASN A 94 3.68 8.19 2.29
CA ASN A 94 3.36 7.25 1.23
C ASN A 94 3.86 7.73 -0.13
N MET A 95 3.78 9.02 -0.44
CA MET A 95 4.36 9.58 -1.66
C MET A 95 5.90 9.42 -1.69
N ALA A 96 6.58 9.61 -0.55
CA ALA A 96 8.01 9.35 -0.42
C ALA A 96 8.34 7.86 -0.61
N ARG A 97 7.51 6.95 -0.07
CA ARG A 97 7.64 5.50 -0.29
C ARG A 97 7.50 5.16 -1.78
N ILE A 98 6.52 5.73 -2.48
CA ILE A 98 6.32 5.52 -3.93
C ILE A 98 7.55 5.96 -4.71
N ASN A 99 8.12 7.14 -4.41
CA ASN A 99 9.35 7.60 -5.06
C ASN A 99 10.52 6.65 -4.81
N ALA A 100 10.70 6.19 -3.57
CA ALA A 100 11.75 5.21 -3.24
C ALA A 100 11.55 3.85 -3.93
N LEU A 101 10.29 3.44 -4.19
CA LEU A 101 10.00 2.24 -4.99
C LEU A 101 10.29 2.47 -6.47
N ALA A 102 9.94 3.65 -7.00
CA ALA A 102 10.23 4.02 -8.38
C ALA A 102 11.73 4.03 -8.66
N ASP A 103 12.54 4.57 -7.75
CA ASP A 103 14.00 4.58 -7.86
C ASP A 103 14.62 3.18 -7.82
N ARG A 104 13.92 2.20 -7.24
CA ARG A 104 14.37 0.80 -7.15
C ARG A 104 13.87 -0.09 -8.27
N LEU A 105 13.14 0.45 -9.24
CA LEU A 105 12.62 -0.33 -10.36
C LEU A 105 13.79 -0.98 -11.12
N PRO A 106 13.81 -2.32 -11.24
CA PRO A 106 14.89 -3.01 -11.94
C PRO A 106 14.79 -2.71 -13.44
N GLY A 107 15.92 -2.31 -14.04
CA GLY A 107 15.98 -1.99 -15.47
C GLY A 107 15.67 -0.53 -15.80
N ILE A 108 15.44 0.36 -14.83
CA ILE A 108 15.36 1.80 -15.11
C ILE A 108 16.71 2.30 -15.64
N GLY A 109 16.66 3.15 -16.66
CA GLY A 109 17.86 3.76 -17.25
C GLY A 109 18.62 2.87 -18.25
N PHE A 110 18.19 1.64 -18.51
CA PHE A 110 18.76 0.78 -19.56
C PHE A 110 17.82 0.71 -20.76
N SER A 111 18.39 0.77 -21.96
CA SER A 111 17.62 0.52 -23.19
C SER A 111 17.24 -0.95 -23.31
N GLU A 112 16.15 -1.24 -24.04
CA GLU A 112 15.74 -2.62 -24.33
C GLU A 112 16.85 -3.40 -25.04
N GLN A 113 17.60 -2.74 -25.95
CA GLN A 113 18.71 -3.39 -26.64
C GLN A 113 19.83 -3.80 -25.68
N GLU A 114 20.20 -2.95 -24.72
CA GLU A 114 21.19 -3.29 -23.69
C GLU A 114 20.70 -4.41 -22.78
N GLN A 115 19.42 -4.42 -22.42
CA GLN A 115 18.83 -5.48 -21.61
C GLN A 115 18.87 -6.84 -22.35
N LEU A 116 18.53 -6.85 -23.63
CA LEU A 116 18.59 -8.05 -24.47
C LEU A 116 20.04 -8.52 -24.72
N ALA A 117 20.96 -7.59 -24.93
CA ALA A 117 22.37 -7.92 -25.10
C ALA A 117 22.95 -8.57 -23.83
N ARG A 118 22.62 -8.00 -22.66
CA ARG A 118 22.96 -8.55 -21.35
C ARG A 118 22.34 -9.94 -21.16
N LEU A 119 21.07 -10.14 -21.52
CA LEU A 119 20.42 -11.45 -21.46
C LEU A 119 21.18 -12.49 -22.30
N ALA A 120 21.54 -12.13 -23.53
CA ALA A 120 22.27 -13.02 -24.45
C ALA A 120 23.71 -13.33 -23.99
N GLU A 121 24.31 -12.46 -23.18
CA GLU A 121 25.59 -12.73 -22.52
C GLU A 121 25.43 -13.68 -21.34
N LEU A 122 24.45 -13.43 -20.45
CA LEU A 122 24.15 -14.32 -19.33
C LEU A 122 23.80 -15.73 -19.82
N ASP A 123 23.02 -15.87 -20.90
CA ASP A 123 22.70 -17.18 -21.49
C ASP A 123 23.95 -17.94 -21.98
N ARG A 124 24.94 -17.22 -22.52
CA ARG A 124 26.21 -17.82 -22.95
C ARG A 124 27.03 -18.28 -21.75
N GLU A 125 27.12 -17.45 -20.71
CA GLU A 125 27.81 -17.80 -19.48
C GLU A 125 27.17 -19.00 -18.79
N LEU A 126 25.84 -19.03 -18.71
CA LEU A 126 25.08 -20.12 -18.10
C LEU A 126 25.33 -21.44 -18.83
N ARG A 127 25.37 -21.44 -20.17
CA ARG A 127 25.72 -22.64 -20.96
C ARG A 127 27.14 -23.12 -20.68
N ALA A 128 28.11 -22.22 -20.62
CA ALA A 128 29.50 -22.58 -20.35
C ALA A 128 29.67 -23.16 -18.93
N GLU A 129 29.00 -22.60 -17.93
CA GLU A 129 29.00 -23.14 -16.57
C GLU A 129 28.28 -24.49 -16.48
N GLN A 130 27.19 -24.68 -17.24
CA GLN A 130 26.48 -25.95 -17.32
C GLN A 130 27.37 -27.07 -17.87
N GLU A 131 28.13 -26.79 -18.93
CA GLU A 131 29.08 -27.75 -19.52
C GLU A 131 30.16 -28.16 -18.51
N LYS A 132 30.77 -27.19 -17.82
CA LYS A 132 31.76 -27.48 -16.74
C LYS A 132 31.15 -28.34 -15.62
N LEU A 133 29.92 -28.03 -15.24
CA LEU A 133 29.21 -28.77 -14.20
C LEU A 133 28.92 -30.20 -14.63
N ASP A 134 28.62 -30.44 -15.91
CA ASP A 134 28.41 -31.78 -16.44
C ASP A 134 29.72 -32.57 -16.54
N GLU A 135 30.83 -31.95 -16.97
CA GLU A 135 32.16 -32.58 -16.92
C GLU A 135 32.57 -32.95 -15.48
N ALA A 136 32.33 -32.06 -14.52
CA ALA A 136 32.62 -32.31 -13.11
C ALA A 136 31.77 -33.45 -12.53
N LYS A 137 30.50 -33.56 -12.95
CA LYS A 137 29.64 -34.69 -12.58
C LYS A 137 30.18 -36.00 -13.15
N GLU A 138 30.58 -36.04 -14.42
CA GLU A 138 31.13 -37.24 -15.03
C GLU A 138 32.37 -37.73 -14.27
N GLU A 139 33.30 -36.83 -13.95
CA GLU A 139 34.50 -37.20 -13.20
C GLU A 139 34.15 -37.68 -11.79
N LYS A 140 33.21 -37.01 -11.12
CA LYS A 140 32.70 -37.45 -9.81
C LYS A 140 32.10 -38.85 -9.87
N ASP A 141 31.31 -39.16 -10.90
CA ASP A 141 30.69 -40.47 -11.06
C ASP A 141 31.73 -41.56 -11.42
N ARG A 142 32.76 -41.24 -12.19
CA ARG A 142 33.90 -42.14 -12.45
C ARG A 142 34.65 -42.47 -11.15
N LEU A 143 34.98 -41.46 -10.34
CA LEU A 143 35.68 -41.64 -9.07
C LEU A 143 34.84 -42.45 -8.07
N LEU A 144 33.52 -42.21 -8.01
CA LEU A 144 32.60 -43.00 -7.20
C LEU A 144 32.57 -44.48 -7.64
N SER A 145 32.53 -44.75 -8.94
CA SER A 145 32.57 -46.12 -9.45
C SER A 145 33.86 -46.85 -9.05
N LEU A 146 35.02 -46.19 -9.16
CA LEU A 146 36.30 -46.74 -8.71
C LEU A 146 36.33 -47.01 -7.21
N LEU A 147 35.75 -46.12 -6.40
CA LEU A 147 35.63 -46.29 -4.96
C LEU A 147 34.73 -47.49 -4.62
N ASP A 148 33.56 -47.61 -5.25
CA ASP A 148 32.63 -48.71 -5.05
C ASP A 148 33.27 -50.07 -5.38
N GLU A 149 34.04 -50.16 -6.47
CA GLU A 149 34.79 -51.37 -6.80
C GLU A 149 35.82 -51.75 -5.73
N ARG A 150 36.56 -50.77 -5.20
CA ARG A 150 37.56 -51.00 -4.14
C ARG A 150 36.89 -51.43 -2.83
N ILE A 151 35.77 -50.82 -2.48
CA ILE A 151 34.97 -51.21 -1.31
C ILE A 151 34.41 -52.63 -1.48
N MET A 152 33.86 -52.97 -2.65
CA MET A 152 33.36 -54.31 -2.97
C MET A 152 34.45 -55.39 -2.86
N LYS A 153 35.68 -55.11 -3.33
CA LYS A 153 36.82 -56.03 -3.22
C LYS A 153 37.29 -56.20 -1.77
N ALA A 154 37.28 -55.15 -0.97
CA ALA A 154 37.66 -55.22 0.46
C ALA A 154 36.59 -55.90 1.33
N ARG A 155 35.32 -55.89 0.92
CA ARG A 155 34.18 -56.48 1.66
C ARG A 155 33.94 -57.96 1.35
N ARG A 156 34.56 -58.54 0.32
CA ARG A 156 34.54 -60.00 0.09
C ARG A 156 35.70 -60.67 0.85
N PRO A 157 35.47 -61.28 2.03
CA PRO A 157 36.41 -62.24 2.60
C PRO A 157 36.48 -63.53 1.75
#